data_AF-A0A5J4LGS8-F1
#
_entry.id   AF-A0A5J4LGS8-F1
#
_cell.length_a   1.000
_cell.length_b   1.000
_cell.length_c   1.000
_cell.angle_alpha   90.00
_cell.angle_beta   90.00
_cell.angle_gamma   90.00
#
_symmetry.space_group_name_H-M   'P 1'
#
loop_
_entity.id
_entity.type
_entity.pdbx_description
1 polymer ?
#
loop_
_entity_poly.entity_id
_entity_poly.type
_entity_poly.pdbx_seq_one_letter_code
_entity_poly.pdbx_strand_id
1 'polypeptide(L)'
;MKTFVAAEHFESNVRIREVKAGGLPAAEADYTVTDLAAGEIRPERALAVMTERGGVVLHLGGLNAGEHKAMLPAFELATKTLGLTS
;
A
#
# COMPACT_ATOMS: atom_id res chain seq x y z
N MET A 1 0.55 -8.35 5.60
CA MET A 1 -0.38 -7.64 4.70
C MET A 1 -1.82 -7.68 5.21
N LYS A 2 -2.52 -8.82 5.23
CA LYS A 2 -3.93 -8.88 5.71
C LYS A 2 -4.18 -8.17 7.05
N THR A 3 -3.34 -8.42 8.06
CA THR A 3 -3.44 -7.76 9.37
C THR A 3 -3.21 -6.25 9.32
N PHE A 4 -2.36 -5.77 8.39
CA PHE A 4 -2.12 -4.33 8.20
C PHE A 4 -3.39 -3.66 7.64
N VAL A 5 -3.95 -4.23 6.57
CA VAL A 5 -5.18 -3.70 5.95
C VAL A 5 -6.36 -3.74 6.96
N ALA A 6 -6.47 -4.80 7.76
CA ALA A 6 -7.48 -4.91 8.81
C ALA A 6 -7.36 -3.92 9.96
N ALA A 7 -6.16 -3.41 10.23
CA ALA A 7 -5.98 -2.35 11.21
C ALA A 7 -6.50 -0.99 10.72
N GLU A 8 -6.72 -0.81 9.41
CA GLU A 8 -7.23 0.44 8.85
C GLU A 8 -8.77 0.55 8.90
N HIS A 9 -9.43 -0.34 9.63
CA HIS A 9 -10.81 -0.24 10.15
C HIS A 9 -11.98 0.02 9.17
N PHE A 10 -11.79 0.01 7.84
CA PHE A 10 -12.87 0.34 6.90
C PHE A 10 -12.84 -0.44 5.59
N GLU A 11 -12.43 -1.70 5.64
CA GLU A 11 -12.16 -2.53 4.47
C GLU A 11 -13.42 -2.92 3.69
N SER A 12 -13.43 -2.57 2.41
CA SER A 12 -14.12 -3.34 1.38
C SER A 12 -13.20 -3.52 0.17
N ASN A 13 -13.42 -4.57 -0.62
CA ASN A 13 -12.74 -4.79 -1.91
C ASN A 13 -11.22 -4.97 -1.88
N VAL A 14 -10.68 -5.62 -0.84
CA VAL A 14 -9.25 -5.89 -0.72
C VAL A 14 -8.81 -6.91 -1.79
N ARG A 15 -7.83 -6.51 -2.59
CA ARG A 15 -7.15 -7.38 -3.55
C ARG A 15 -5.67 -7.45 -3.20
N ILE A 16 -5.20 -8.64 -2.86
CA ILE A 16 -3.80 -8.90 -2.54
C ILE A 16 -3.16 -9.68 -3.68
N ARG A 17 -1.96 -9.28 -4.10
CA ARG A 17 -1.15 -9.95 -5.11
C ARG A 17 0.30 -10.09 -4.63
N GLU A 18 0.94 -11.17 -5.03
CA GLU A 18 2.39 -11.32 -4.89
C GLU A 18 3.08 -10.58 -6.02
N VAL A 19 4.09 -9.78 -5.67
CA VAL A 19 4.85 -8.95 -6.61
C VAL A 19 6.34 -8.96 -6.25
N LYS A 20 7.15 -8.28 -7.05
CA LYS A 20 8.55 -7.97 -6.72
C LYS A 20 8.72 -6.48 -6.53
N ALA A 21 9.45 -6.08 -5.49
CA ALA A 21 9.83 -4.70 -5.22
C ALA A 21 11.36 -4.61 -5.16
N GLY A 22 11.97 -3.90 -6.11
CA GLY A 22 13.42 -3.93 -6.39
C GLY A 22 14.07 -5.31 -6.28
N GLY A 23 13.39 -6.33 -6.81
CA GLY A 23 13.88 -7.71 -6.83
C GLY A 23 13.52 -8.56 -5.60
N LEU A 24 13.03 -7.96 -4.51
CA LEU A 24 12.61 -8.67 -3.31
C LEU A 24 11.17 -9.20 -3.44
N PRO A 25 10.86 -10.40 -2.91
CA PRO A 25 9.48 -10.86 -2.77
C PRO A 25 8.65 -9.90 -1.94
N ALA A 26 7.47 -9.55 -2.43
CA ALA A 26 6.59 -8.58 -1.78
C ALA A 26 5.12 -8.99 -1.93
N ALA A 27 4.28 -8.47 -1.05
CA ALA A 27 2.83 -8.52 -1.18
C ALA A 27 2.29 -7.11 -1.37
N GLU A 28 1.52 -6.88 -2.43
CA GLU A 28 0.84 -5.61 -2.67
C GLU A 28 -0.66 -5.78 -2.46
N ALA A 29 -1.28 -4.80 -1.82
CA ALA A 29 -2.72 -4.74 -1.60
C ALA A 29 -3.27 -3.46 -2.23
N ASP A 30 -4.35 -3.59 -3.01
CA ASP A 30 -5.27 -2.49 -3.32
C ASP A 30 -6.53 -2.68 -2.49
N TYR A 31 -7.02 -1.62 -1.89
CA TYR A 31 -8.24 -1.66 -1.08
C TYR A 31 -8.89 -0.27 -1.05
N THR A 32 -10.04 -0.19 -0.39
CA THR A 32 -10.69 1.09 -0.14
C THR A 32 -10.93 1.27 1.35
N VAL A 33 -10.77 2.50 1.82
CA VAL A 33 -11.05 2.95 3.18
C VAL A 33 -12.21 3.93 3.15
N THR A 34 -13.13 3.81 4.09
CA THR A 34 -14.21 4.78 4.29
C THR A 34 -13.72 5.85 5.27
N ASP A 35 -13.53 7.08 4.80
CA ASP A 35 -13.25 8.23 5.65
C ASP A 35 -14.58 8.72 6.25
N LEU A 36 -14.83 8.40 7.52
CA LEU A 36 -16.05 8.80 8.21
C LEU A 36 -16.15 10.31 8.44
N ALA A 37 -15.03 11.03 8.48
CA ALA A 37 -15.03 12.47 8.67
C ALA A 37 -15.40 13.21 7.38
N ALA A 38 -14.98 12.68 6.23
CA ALA A 38 -15.31 13.22 4.90
C ALA A 38 -16.59 12.62 4.30
N GLY A 39 -17.05 11.46 4.78
CA GLY A 39 -18.14 10.70 4.17
C GLY A 39 -17.77 10.09 2.81
N GLU A 40 -16.48 9.89 2.54
CA GLU A 40 -15.95 9.45 1.24
C GLU A 40 -15.30 8.06 1.31
N ILE A 41 -15.41 7.30 0.22
CA ILE A 41 -14.64 6.06 0.04
C ILE A 41 -13.40 6.40 -0.76
N ARG A 42 -12.22 6.11 -0.21
CA ARG A 42 -10.93 6.42 -0.83
C ARG A 42 -10.18 5.15 -1.21
N PRO A 43 -9.55 5.12 -2.39
CA PRO A 43 -8.61 4.06 -2.74
C PRO A 43 -7.34 4.20 -1.93
N GLU A 44 -6.80 3.07 -1.52
CA GLU A 44 -5.55 2.93 -0.77
C GLU A 44 -4.73 1.81 -1.42
N ARG A 45 -3.41 1.91 -1.28
CA ARG A 45 -2.48 0.90 -1.78
C ARG A 45 -1.33 0.70 -0.82
N ALA A 46 -1.00 -0.54 -0.52
CA ALA A 46 0.13 -0.87 0.34
C ALA A 46 1.01 -1.95 -0.27
N LEU A 47 2.31 -1.88 -0.03
CA LEU A 47 3.29 -2.89 -0.39
C LEU A 47 4.05 -3.31 0.87
N ALA A 48 4.10 -4.61 1.14
CA ALA A 48 4.86 -5.17 2.25
C ALA A 48 6.03 -6.01 1.74
N VAL A 49 7.20 -5.78 2.31
CA VAL A 49 8.43 -6.56 2.08
C VAL A 49 8.92 -7.09 3.42
N MET A 50 9.34 -8.35 3.44
CA MET A 50 9.95 -8.97 4.63
C MET A 50 11.47 -9.00 4.47
N THR A 51 12.17 -8.62 5.53
CA THR A 51 13.64 -8.70 5.62
C THR A 51 14.02 -9.52 6.86
N GLU A 52 15.29 -9.90 6.97
CA GLU A 52 15.81 -10.61 8.15
C GLU A 52 15.68 -9.79 9.45
N ARG A 53 15.58 -8.45 9.34
CA ARG A 53 15.45 -7.54 10.49
C ARG A 53 14.01 -7.14 10.80
N GLY A 54 13.04 -7.58 10.00
CA GLY A 54 11.63 -7.25 10.15
C GLY A 54 10.94 -6.89 8.84
N GLY A 55 9.63 -6.64 8.95
CA GLY A 55 8.80 -6.22 7.81
C GLY A 55 8.77 -4.71 7.64
N VAL A 56 8.74 -4.25 6.39
CA VAL A 56 8.51 -2.86 6.02
C VAL A 56 7.24 -2.78 5.19
N VAL A 57 6.39 -1.78 5.48
CA VAL A 57 5.20 -1.47 4.68
C VAL A 57 5.36 -0.07 4.08
N LEU A 58 5.31 0.01 2.75
CA LEU A 58 5.13 1.26 2.02
C LEU A 58 3.63 1.45 1.80
N HIS A 59 3.09 2.54 2.32
CA HIS A 59 1.67 2.85 2.23
C HIS A 59 1.44 4.11 1.36
N LEU A 60 0.50 4.03 0.42
CA LEU A 60 0.00 5.13 -0.37
C LEU A 60 -1.49 5.31 -0.11
N GLY A 61 -1.80 6.40 0.58
CA GLY A 61 -3.15 6.95 0.64
C GLY A 61 -3.33 8.22 -0.13
N GLY A 62 -4.27 9.03 0.32
CA GLY A 62 -4.56 10.34 -0.25
C GLY A 62 -5.75 10.97 0.44
N LEU A 63 -5.87 12.29 0.37
CA LEU A 63 -7.01 13.04 0.86
C LEU A 63 -8.28 12.65 0.12
N ASN A 64 -8.17 12.32 -1.17
CA ASN A 64 -9.25 11.82 -2.03
C ASN A 64 -8.70 10.94 -3.16
N ALA A 65 -9.60 10.37 -3.98
CA ALA A 65 -9.24 9.50 -5.09
C ALA A 65 -8.39 10.18 -6.18
N GLY A 66 -8.55 11.50 -6.38
CA GLY A 66 -7.76 12.27 -7.33
C GLY A 66 -6.30 12.40 -6.90
N GLU A 67 -6.06 12.73 -5.63
CA GLU A 67 -4.70 12.79 -5.07
C GLU A 67 -4.04 11.41 -5.07
N HIS A 68 -4.73 10.36 -4.62
CA HIS A 68 -4.22 8.99 -4.67
C HIS A 68 -3.75 8.62 -6.09
N LYS A 69 -4.58 8.90 -7.10
CA LYS A 69 -4.26 8.63 -8.50
C LYS A 69 -3.05 9.44 -8.97
N ALA A 70 -2.95 10.71 -8.57
CA ALA A 70 -1.82 11.57 -8.93
C ALA A 70 -0.50 11.08 -8.31
N MET A 71 -0.55 10.40 -7.18
CA MET A 71 0.61 9.89 -6.45
C MET A 71 1.06 8.49 -6.89
N LEU A 72 0.28 7.77 -7.70
CA LEU A 72 0.65 6.44 -8.21
C LEU A 72 2.04 6.38 -8.87
N PRO A 73 2.48 7.35 -9.70
CA PRO A 73 3.83 7.32 -10.27
C PRO A 73 4.94 7.36 -9.21
N ALA A 74 4.73 8.09 -8.10
CA ALA A 74 5.70 8.15 -7.02
C ALA A 74 5.77 6.83 -6.25
N PHE A 75 4.63 6.20 -5.99
CA PHE A 75 4.57 4.87 -5.37
C PHE A 75 5.20 3.79 -6.25
N GLU A 76 4.97 3.83 -7.56
CA GLU A 76 5.60 2.92 -8.50
C GLU A 76 7.12 3.10 -8.52
N LEU A 77 7.60 4.36 -8.54
CA LEU A 77 9.03 4.66 -8.45
C LEU A 77 9.62 4.10 -7.15
N ALA A 78 9.00 4.38 -6.00
CA ALA A 78 9.45 3.88 -4.70
C ALA A 78 9.50 2.35 -4.65
N THR A 79 8.49 1.67 -5.22
CA THR A 79 8.45 0.20 -5.31
C THR A 79 9.57 -0.36 -6.18
N LYS A 80 9.90 0.32 -7.29
CA LYS A 80 10.97 -0.11 -8.21
C LYS A 80 12.37 0.15 -7.66
N THR A 81 12.55 1.20 -6.87
CA THR A 81 13.86 1.60 -6.32
C THR A 81 14.13 1.06 -4.92
N LEU A 82 13.14 0.44 -4.28
CA LEU A 82 13.30 -0.19 -2.97
C LEU A 82 14.38 -1.29 -3.02
N GLY A 83 15.34 -1.24 -2.10
CA GLY A 83 16.43 -2.22 -2.06
C GLY A 83 16.97 -2.41 -0.66
N LEU A 84 17.68 -3.52 -0.44
CA LEU A 84 18.41 -3.75 0.80
C LEU A 84 19.59 -2.78 0.88
N THR A 85 19.78 -2.20 2.06
CA THR A 85 20.96 -1.42 2.39
C THR A 85 21.91 -2.28 3.22
N SER A 86 23.22 -2.12 3.00
CA SER A 86 24.27 -2.83 3.72
C SER A 86 24.61 -2.14 5.04
#